data_AF-A0A524NM18-F1
#
_entry.id   AF-A0A524NM18-F1
#
_cell.length_a   1.000
_cell.length_b   1.000
_cell.length_c   1.000
_cell.angle_alpha   90.00
_cell.angle_beta   90.00
_cell.angle_gamma   90.00
#
_symmetry.space_group_name_H-M   'P 1'
#
loop_
_entity.id
_entity.type
_entity.pdbx_description
1 polymer ?
#
loop_
_entity_poly.entity_id
_entity_poly.type
_entity_poly.pdbx_seq_one_letter_code
_entity_poly.pdbx_strand_id
1 'polypeptide(L)'
;MAWYDDPLTITAILAVVIIVVIAASGSVIFSMRRYEKKPKAAKKTQKKIDPDLEYSNMPFKISKSVQTNMASSAKDELRMLDLERDILGDAIRRLYEAHAEGKITEQERDKLASTYKNRMSLIKESISKDEGIVALHELEGMQEDLMKLFSERFGELTSKVEELRTR
;
A
#
# COMPACT_ATOMS: atom_id res chain seq x y z
N MET A 1 -14.53 -32.07 -46.20
CA MET A 1 -15.32 -30.82 -46.19
C MET A 1 -15.29 -30.31 -44.77
N ALA A 2 -14.45 -29.31 -44.48
CA ALA A 2 -14.27 -28.82 -43.11
C ALA A 2 -15.52 -28.00 -42.74
N TRP A 3 -16.14 -28.34 -41.62
CA TRP A 3 -17.38 -27.73 -41.13
C TRP A 3 -17.22 -26.28 -40.63
N TYR A 4 -16.03 -25.70 -40.83
CA TYR A 4 -15.66 -24.34 -40.46
C TYR A 4 -15.65 -23.34 -41.62
N ASP A 5 -15.90 -23.76 -42.88
CA ASP A 5 -15.82 -22.86 -44.04
C ASP A 5 -17.14 -22.13 -44.37
N ASP A 6 -18.19 -22.33 -43.58
CA ASP A 6 -19.49 -21.67 -43.78
C ASP A 6 -19.55 -20.36 -42.97
N PRO A 7 -19.64 -19.17 -43.59
CA PRO A 7 -19.62 -17.88 -42.89
C PRO A 7 -20.77 -17.75 -41.87
N LEU A 8 -21.86 -18.49 -42.04
CA LEU A 8 -22.97 -18.53 -41.09
C LEU A 8 -22.61 -19.31 -39.80
N THR A 9 -21.77 -20.34 -39.87
CA THR A 9 -21.37 -21.11 -38.68
C THR A 9 -20.32 -20.37 -37.87
N ILE A 10 -19.38 -19.70 -38.52
CA ILE A 10 -18.37 -18.85 -37.86
C ILE A 10 -19.06 -17.69 -37.09
N THR A 11 -20.01 -17.01 -37.72
CA THR A 11 -20.74 -15.90 -37.09
C THR A 11 -21.61 -16.37 -35.92
N ALA A 12 -22.24 -17.54 -36.03
CA ALA A 12 -22.98 -18.16 -34.93
C ALA A 12 -22.07 -18.53 -33.74
N ILE A 13 -20.88 -19.10 -33.99
CA ILE A 13 -19.93 -19.47 -32.93
C ILE A 13 -19.40 -18.22 -32.21
N LEU A 14 -19.04 -17.16 -32.96
CA LEU A 14 -18.56 -15.91 -32.36
C LEU A 14 -19.64 -15.23 -31.51
N ALA A 15 -20.91 -15.25 -31.96
CA ALA A 15 -22.02 -14.72 -31.18
C ALA A 15 -22.22 -15.48 -29.86
N VAL A 16 -22.11 -16.82 -29.86
CA VAL A 16 -22.22 -17.64 -28.65
C VAL A 16 -21.06 -17.36 -27.68
N VAL A 17 -19.82 -17.22 -28.18
CA VAL A 17 -18.66 -16.89 -27.34
C VAL A 17 -18.82 -15.53 -26.68
N ILE A 18 -19.29 -14.51 -27.41
CA ILE A 18 -19.52 -13.17 -26.86
C ILE A 18 -20.60 -13.19 -25.76
N ILE A 19 -21.70 -13.93 -25.96
CA ILE A 19 -22.76 -14.08 -24.96
C ILE A 19 -22.24 -14.75 -23.68
N VAL A 20 -21.40 -15.79 -23.80
CA VAL A 20 -20.80 -16.47 -22.65
C VAL A 20 -19.84 -15.56 -21.88
N VAL A 21 -19.04 -14.73 -22.58
CA VAL A 21 -18.13 -13.76 -21.95
C VAL A 21 -18.89 -12.65 -21.20
N ILE A 22 -20.00 -12.17 -21.77
CA ILE A 22 -20.86 -11.17 -21.12
C ILE A 22 -21.59 -11.76 -19.91
N ALA A 23 -22.06 -13.01 -19.98
CA ALA A 23 -22.70 -13.67 -18.85
C ALA A 23 -21.71 -13.95 -17.69
N ALA A 24 -20.47 -14.36 -18.00
CA ALA A 24 -19.45 -14.60 -16.99
C ALA A 24 -18.98 -13.31 -16.29
N SER A 25 -18.75 -12.24 -17.07
CA SER A 25 -18.39 -10.92 -16.52
C SER A 25 -19.54 -10.29 -15.73
N GLY A 26 -20.77 -10.44 -16.22
CA GLY A 26 -22.00 -10.03 -15.51
C GLY A 26 -22.19 -10.77 -14.18
N SER A 27 -21.90 -12.07 -14.11
CA SER A 27 -21.99 -12.89 -12.89
C SER A 27 -21.00 -12.44 -11.80
N VAL A 28 -19.77 -12.05 -12.17
CA VAL A 28 -18.76 -11.53 -11.23
C VAL A 28 -19.17 -10.16 -10.69
N ILE A 29 -19.64 -9.25 -11.55
CA ILE A 29 -20.11 -7.92 -11.12
C ILE A 29 -21.40 -8.02 -10.28
N PHE A 30 -22.30 -8.94 -10.63
CA PHE A 30 -23.53 -9.18 -9.89
C PHE A 30 -23.28 -9.84 -8.53
N SER A 31 -22.32 -10.75 -8.43
CA SER A 31 -21.91 -11.35 -7.15
C SER A 31 -21.16 -10.36 -6.24
N MET A 32 -20.37 -9.43 -6.80
CA MET A 32 -19.80 -8.32 -6.04
C MET A 32 -20.87 -7.36 -5.52
N ARG A 33 -21.88 -7.00 -6.33
CA ARG A 33 -22.99 -6.13 -5.89
C ARG A 33 -23.95 -6.78 -4.89
N ARG A 34 -24.11 -8.10 -4.91
CA ARG A 34 -24.94 -8.83 -3.90
C ARG A 34 -24.20 -9.10 -2.58
N TYR A 35 -22.88 -8.95 -2.54
CA TYR A 35 -22.11 -9.13 -1.30
C TYR A 35 -22.20 -7.93 -0.33
N GLU A 36 -22.73 -6.78 -0.76
CA GLU A 36 -22.94 -5.61 0.10
C GLU A 36 -24.27 -5.63 0.89
N LYS A 37 -25.15 -6.61 0.66
CA LYS A 37 -26.47 -6.66 1.32
C LYS A 37 -26.77 -8.01 1.97
N LYS A 38 -26.11 -8.30 3.10
CA LYS A 38 -26.70 -9.09 4.20
C LYS A 38 -26.37 -8.47 5.57
N PRO A 39 -27.35 -8.37 6.47
CA PRO A 39 -27.23 -7.63 7.73
C PRO A 39 -26.37 -8.44 8.70
N LYS A 40 -25.22 -7.90 9.10
CA LYS A 40 -24.47 -8.43 10.24
C LYS A 40 -25.09 -7.87 11.51
N ALA A 41 -25.86 -8.72 12.18
CA ALA A 41 -26.27 -8.56 13.56
C ALA A 41 -25.06 -8.24 14.46
N ALA A 42 -25.24 -7.19 15.27
CA ALA A 42 -24.56 -6.87 16.52
C ALA A 42 -23.08 -7.31 16.65
N LYS A 43 -22.16 -6.44 16.21
CA LYS A 43 -20.85 -6.30 16.88
C LYS A 43 -20.76 -4.92 17.51
N LYS A 44 -20.45 -4.96 18.80
CA LYS A 44 -20.42 -3.86 19.75
C LYS A 44 -19.70 -2.64 19.19
N THR A 45 -20.33 -1.49 19.39
CA THR A 45 -19.84 -0.12 19.21
C THR A 45 -18.37 0.01 19.60
N GLN A 46 -17.47 -0.02 18.61
CA GLN A 46 -16.26 0.78 18.68
C GLN A 46 -16.62 2.07 17.97
N LYS A 47 -16.98 3.07 18.77
CA LYS A 47 -16.99 4.47 18.37
C LYS A 47 -15.59 4.75 17.83
N LYS A 48 -15.43 4.75 16.50
CA LYS A 48 -14.26 5.39 15.89
C LYS A 48 -14.31 6.82 16.39
N ILE A 49 -13.39 7.14 17.28
CA ILE A 49 -13.12 8.53 17.63
C ILE A 49 -12.57 9.10 16.33
N ASP A 50 -13.40 9.84 15.59
CA ASP A 50 -12.89 10.73 14.56
C ASP A 50 -11.91 11.68 15.27
N PRO A 51 -10.59 11.63 14.98
CA PRO A 51 -9.63 12.51 15.61
C PRO A 51 -9.99 13.99 15.35
N ASP A 52 -10.71 14.24 14.25
CA ASP A 52 -11.16 15.57 13.82
C ASP A 52 -12.07 16.29 14.83
N LEU A 53 -12.71 15.56 15.76
CA LEU A 53 -13.57 16.15 16.79
C LEU A 53 -12.79 16.65 18.02
N GLU A 54 -11.61 16.11 18.31
CA GLU A 54 -10.80 16.50 19.48
C GLU A 54 -9.96 17.76 19.23
N TYR A 55 -9.70 18.10 17.96
CA TYR A 55 -8.87 19.24 17.56
C TYR A 55 -9.65 20.46 17.04
N SER A 56 -10.99 20.43 17.07
CA SER A 56 -11.84 21.51 16.54
C SER A 56 -11.64 22.86 17.25
N ASN A 57 -11.19 22.86 18.50
CA ASN A 57 -10.91 24.08 19.29
C ASN A 57 -9.46 24.58 19.18
N MET A 58 -8.65 24.00 18.30
CA MET A 58 -7.26 24.39 18.10
C MET A 58 -7.14 25.43 16.97
N PRO A 59 -6.26 26.45 17.07
CA PRO A 59 -6.15 27.50 16.07
C PRO A 59 -5.70 27.03 14.67
N PHE A 60 -5.29 25.75 14.52
CA PHE A 60 -4.78 25.18 13.28
C PHE A 60 -5.26 23.73 13.10
N LYS A 61 -5.48 23.32 11.84
CA LYS A 61 -5.96 21.97 11.49
C LYS A 61 -4.81 20.97 11.47
N ILE A 62 -4.90 19.91 12.26
CA ILE A 62 -4.02 18.74 12.18
C ILE A 62 -4.73 17.72 11.31
N SER A 63 -4.13 17.32 10.19
CA SER A 63 -4.71 16.30 9.32
C SER A 63 -3.73 15.16 9.19
N LYS A 64 -4.10 13.98 9.69
CA LYS A 64 -3.39 12.73 9.41
C LYS A 64 -3.82 12.23 8.04
N SER A 65 -2.88 12.14 7.10
CA SER A 65 -3.10 11.56 5.79
C SER A 65 -2.79 10.06 5.76
N VAL A 66 -1.92 9.58 6.66
CA VAL A 66 -1.56 8.17 6.76
C VAL A 66 -2.19 7.52 8.00
N GLN A 67 -2.95 6.45 7.78
CA GLN A 67 -3.52 5.66 8.87
C GLN A 67 -2.42 4.78 9.52
N THR A 68 -2.50 4.57 10.84
CA THR A 68 -1.50 3.80 11.59
C THR A 68 -1.37 2.34 11.12
N ASN A 69 -2.45 1.71 10.67
CA ASN A 69 -2.38 0.37 10.06
C ASN A 69 -1.56 0.37 8.77
N MET A 70 -1.70 1.39 7.92
CA MET A 70 -0.93 1.53 6.68
C MET A 70 0.56 1.72 6.97
N ALA A 71 0.90 2.57 7.95
CA ALA A 71 2.29 2.76 8.37
C ALA A 71 2.90 1.49 8.99
N SER A 72 2.12 0.76 9.79
CA SER A 72 2.56 -0.53 10.35
C SER A 72 2.79 -1.57 9.25
N SER A 73 1.88 -1.67 8.28
CA SER A 73 2.04 -2.60 7.16
C SER A 73 3.23 -2.22 6.27
N ALA A 74 3.43 -0.93 5.98
CA ALA A 74 4.59 -0.45 5.24
C ALA A 74 5.91 -0.80 5.98
N LYS A 75 5.94 -0.69 7.30
CA LYS A 75 7.11 -1.08 8.11
C LYS A 75 7.40 -2.58 8.05
N ASP A 76 6.36 -3.42 8.07
CA ASP A 76 6.52 -4.87 7.92
C ASP A 76 7.01 -5.23 6.51
N GLU A 77 6.49 -4.55 5.48
CA GLU A 77 6.89 -4.72 4.08
C GLU A 77 8.35 -4.31 3.85
N LEU A 78 8.79 -3.17 4.40
CA LEU A 78 10.19 -2.73 4.38
C LEU A 78 11.14 -3.80 4.89
N ARG A 79 10.82 -4.42 6.05
CA ARG A 79 11.65 -5.48 6.62
C ARG A 79 11.81 -6.67 5.67
N MET A 80 10.75 -7.03 4.94
CA MET A 80 10.77 -8.13 3.99
C MET A 80 11.55 -7.75 2.71
N LEU A 81 11.34 -6.54 2.21
CA LEU A 81 12.02 -6.01 1.04
C LEU A 81 13.53 -5.85 1.26
N ASP A 82 13.95 -5.43 2.46
CA ASP A 82 15.37 -5.38 2.84
C ASP A 82 16.02 -6.76 2.80
N LEU A 83 15.35 -7.77 3.34
CA LEU A 83 15.83 -9.14 3.29
C LEU A 83 15.93 -9.64 1.83
N GLU A 84 14.93 -9.33 1.01
CA GLU A 84 14.93 -9.73 -0.39
C GLU A 84 16.04 -9.01 -1.19
N ARG A 85 16.27 -7.72 -0.91
CA ARG A 85 17.39 -6.95 -1.46
C ARG A 85 18.72 -7.64 -1.15
N ASP A 86 18.92 -8.06 0.10
CA ASP A 86 20.17 -8.68 0.53
C ASP A 86 20.36 -10.06 -0.15
N ILE A 87 19.30 -10.88 -0.22
CA ILE A 87 19.31 -12.16 -0.95
C ILE A 87 19.66 -11.97 -2.42
N LEU A 88 19.10 -10.95 -3.08
CA LEU A 88 19.43 -10.65 -4.47
C LEU A 88 20.87 -10.16 -4.64
N GLY A 89 21.37 -9.36 -3.71
CA GLY A 89 22.76 -8.92 -3.69
C GLY A 89 23.71 -10.12 -3.61
N ASP A 90 23.38 -11.09 -2.76
CA ASP A 90 24.14 -12.33 -2.62
C ASP A 90 24.05 -13.22 -3.85
N ALA A 91 22.87 -13.36 -4.45
CA ALA A 91 22.68 -14.10 -5.69
C ALA A 91 23.53 -13.50 -6.83
N ILE A 92 23.53 -12.19 -6.99
CA ILE A 92 24.33 -11.50 -8.00
C ILE A 92 25.83 -11.75 -7.74
N ARG A 93 26.30 -11.60 -6.50
CA ARG A 93 27.71 -11.86 -6.15
C ARG A 93 28.13 -13.28 -6.53
N ARG A 94 27.28 -14.27 -6.21
CA ARG A 94 27.52 -15.68 -6.51
C ARG A 94 27.61 -15.97 -8.01
N LEU A 95 26.90 -15.22 -8.85
CA LEU A 95 27.05 -15.33 -10.31
C LEU A 95 28.45 -14.87 -10.77
N TYR A 96 28.98 -13.78 -10.20
CA TYR A 96 30.31 -13.31 -10.53
C TYR A 96 31.41 -14.27 -10.02
N GLU A 97 31.22 -14.85 -8.84
CA GLU A 97 32.10 -15.90 -8.30
C GLU A 97 32.10 -17.13 -9.21
N ALA A 98 30.93 -17.64 -9.60
CA ALA A 98 30.81 -18.79 -10.50
C ALA A 98 31.48 -18.55 -11.86
N HIS A 99 31.40 -17.32 -12.38
CA HIS A 99 32.10 -16.93 -13.60
C HIS A 99 33.62 -16.93 -13.41
N ALA A 100 34.12 -16.36 -12.30
CA ALA A 100 35.55 -16.33 -11.99
C ALA A 100 36.14 -17.75 -11.80
N GLU A 101 35.33 -18.67 -11.28
CA GLU A 101 35.67 -20.10 -11.17
C GLU A 101 35.54 -20.88 -12.50
N GLY A 102 35.09 -20.22 -13.58
CA GLY A 102 34.89 -20.85 -14.89
C GLY A 102 33.69 -21.80 -14.97
N LYS A 103 32.77 -21.77 -13.99
CA LYS A 103 31.58 -22.63 -13.96
C LYS A 103 30.50 -22.18 -14.95
N ILE A 104 30.49 -20.90 -15.31
CA ILE A 104 29.58 -20.31 -16.29
C ILE A 104 30.34 -19.33 -17.18
N THR A 105 29.83 -19.12 -18.39
CA THR A 105 30.35 -18.10 -19.31
C THR A 105 29.90 -16.69 -18.90
N GLU A 106 30.59 -15.67 -19.43
CA GLU A 106 30.23 -14.26 -19.23
C GLU A 106 28.80 -13.96 -19.71
N GLN A 107 28.41 -14.51 -20.86
CA GLN A 107 27.06 -14.32 -21.40
C GLN A 107 25.97 -14.95 -20.51
N GLU A 108 26.23 -16.14 -19.96
CA GLU A 108 25.30 -16.78 -19.02
C GLU A 108 25.20 -15.99 -17.71
N ARG A 109 26.33 -15.51 -17.18
CA ARG A 109 26.39 -14.62 -16.02
C ARG A 109 25.54 -13.37 -16.26
N ASP A 110 25.75 -12.68 -17.37
CA ASP A 110 25.07 -11.42 -17.67
C ASP A 110 23.58 -11.61 -17.88
N LYS A 111 23.18 -12.69 -18.56
CA LYS A 111 21.77 -13.06 -18.72
C LYS A 111 21.10 -13.29 -17.37
N LEU A 112 21.72 -14.07 -16.48
CA LEU A 112 21.18 -14.32 -15.13
C LEU A 112 21.18 -13.04 -14.27
N ALA A 113 22.29 -12.31 -14.27
CA ALA A 113 22.47 -11.08 -13.50
C ALA A 113 21.47 -10.00 -13.91
N SER A 114 21.14 -9.87 -15.20
CA SER A 114 20.14 -8.91 -15.68
C SER A 114 18.78 -9.11 -15.01
N THR A 115 18.36 -10.35 -14.81
CA THR A 115 17.08 -10.69 -14.18
C THR A 115 17.06 -10.24 -12.72
N TYR A 116 18.14 -10.55 -11.98
CA TYR A 116 18.27 -10.14 -10.58
C TYR A 116 18.41 -8.62 -10.42
N LYS A 117 19.15 -7.95 -11.33
CA LYS A 117 19.29 -6.48 -11.35
C LYS A 117 17.94 -5.78 -11.59
N ASN A 118 17.13 -6.31 -12.49
CA ASN A 118 15.79 -5.78 -12.73
C ASN A 118 14.92 -5.92 -11.48
N ARG A 119 14.91 -7.10 -10.84
CA ARG A 119 14.17 -7.31 -9.60
C ARG A 119 14.68 -6.42 -8.45
N MET A 120 15.99 -6.25 -8.33
CA MET A 120 16.62 -5.33 -7.39
C MET A 120 16.12 -3.88 -7.58
N SER A 121 15.96 -3.43 -8.82
CA SER A 121 15.43 -2.10 -9.12
C SER A 121 14.00 -1.94 -8.62
N LEU A 122 13.14 -2.94 -8.85
CA LEU A 122 11.75 -2.93 -8.38
C LEU A 122 11.66 -2.91 -6.85
N ILE A 123 12.49 -3.71 -6.17
CA ILE A 123 12.56 -3.72 -4.70
C ILE A 123 12.96 -2.34 -4.16
N LYS A 124 13.98 -1.70 -4.76
CA LYS A 124 14.40 -0.36 -4.33
C LYS A 124 13.31 0.68 -4.49
N GLU A 125 12.52 0.60 -5.56
CA GLU A 125 11.37 1.47 -5.77
C GLU A 125 10.28 1.27 -4.71
N SER A 126 9.94 0.00 -4.40
CA SER A 126 9.00 -0.32 -3.33
C SER A 126 9.49 0.15 -1.96
N ILE A 127 10.78 -0.06 -1.64
CA ILE A 127 11.39 0.43 -0.39
C ILE A 127 11.20 1.95 -0.28
N SER A 128 11.57 2.69 -1.32
CA SER A 128 11.47 4.16 -1.30
C SER A 128 10.03 4.64 -1.07
N LYS A 129 9.04 3.93 -1.62
CA LYS A 129 7.63 4.24 -1.41
C LYS A 129 7.20 3.99 0.03
N ASP A 130 7.53 2.83 0.59
CA ASP A 130 7.10 2.44 1.94
C ASP A 130 7.83 3.27 3.01
N GLU A 131 9.09 3.62 2.79
CA GLU A 131 9.82 4.61 3.60
C GLU A 131 9.09 5.94 3.65
N GLY A 132 8.58 6.41 2.50
CA GLY A 132 7.77 7.63 2.43
C GLY A 132 6.49 7.57 3.26
N ILE A 133 5.80 6.42 3.25
CA ILE A 133 4.58 6.21 4.05
C ILE A 133 4.90 6.25 5.55
N VAL A 134 5.96 5.55 5.97
CA VAL A 134 6.39 5.51 7.37
C VAL A 134 6.84 6.89 7.84
N ALA A 135 7.70 7.56 7.07
CA ALA A 135 8.20 8.88 7.40
C ALA A 135 7.06 9.91 7.52
N LEU A 136 6.10 9.87 6.59
CA LEU A 136 4.94 10.77 6.64
C LEU A 136 4.11 10.53 7.91
N HIS A 137 3.81 9.27 8.25
CA HIS A 137 3.08 8.96 9.48
C HIS A 137 3.83 9.41 10.74
N GLU A 138 5.15 9.24 10.79
CA GLU A 138 5.97 9.70 11.93
C GLU A 138 5.98 11.22 12.04
N LEU A 139 6.12 11.95 10.92
CA LEU A 139 6.06 13.42 10.89
C LEU A 139 4.70 13.95 11.32
N GLU A 140 3.61 13.35 10.83
CA GLU A 140 2.25 13.72 11.24
C GLU A 140 2.00 13.44 12.73
N GLY A 141 2.56 12.35 13.27
CA GLY A 141 2.52 12.06 14.71
C GLY A 141 3.29 13.09 15.54
N MET A 142 4.51 13.46 15.11
CA MET A 142 5.29 14.51 15.77
C MET A 142 4.58 15.88 15.75
N GLN A 143 3.92 16.21 14.63
CA GLN A 143 3.11 17.42 14.53
C GLN A 143 1.94 17.42 15.53
N GLU A 144 1.27 16.28 15.69
CA GLU A 144 0.18 16.11 16.67
C GLU A 144 0.68 16.31 18.10
N ASP A 145 1.79 15.66 18.46
CA ASP A 145 2.39 15.76 19.79
C ASP A 145 2.83 17.19 20.12
N LEU A 146 3.47 17.87 19.17
CA LEU A 146 3.89 19.27 19.32
C LEU A 146 2.68 20.18 19.55
N MET A 147 1.59 19.95 18.83
CA MET A 147 0.41 20.79 18.96
C MET A 147 -0.30 20.56 20.29
N LYS A 148 -0.35 19.32 20.77
CA LYS A 148 -0.86 19.01 22.11
C LYS A 148 -0.09 19.76 23.20
N LEU A 149 1.25 19.76 23.13
CA LEU A 149 2.10 20.52 24.05
C LEU A 149 1.83 22.02 23.97
N PHE A 150 1.68 22.57 22.76
CA PHE A 150 1.39 23.99 22.58
C PHE A 150 0.06 24.38 23.22
N SER A 151 -1.00 23.59 22.99
CA SER A 151 -2.32 23.86 23.58
C SER A 151 -2.34 23.77 25.10
N GLU A 152 -1.62 22.81 25.69
CA GLU A 152 -1.48 22.70 27.14
C GLU A 152 -0.81 23.95 27.71
N ARG A 153 0.32 24.37 27.15
CA ARG A 153 1.06 25.57 27.58
C ARG A 153 0.28 26.86 27.37
N PHE A 154 -0.43 26.96 26.24
CA PHE A 154 -1.27 28.11 25.95
C PHE A 154 -2.44 28.22 26.95
N GLY A 155 -3.05 27.09 27.32
CA GLY A 155 -4.08 27.02 28.35
C GLY A 155 -3.56 27.45 29.73
N GLU A 156 -2.40 26.92 30.16
CA GLU A 156 -1.73 27.33 31.40
C GLU A 156 -1.44 28.84 31.43
N LEU A 157 -0.90 29.37 30.32
CA LEU A 157 -0.58 30.79 30.21
C LEU A 157 -1.83 31.66 30.28
N THR A 158 -2.88 31.27 29.57
CA THR A 158 -4.17 31.98 29.56
C THR A 158 -4.77 32.01 30.96
N SER A 159 -4.77 30.88 31.67
CA SER A 159 -5.26 30.79 33.05
C SER A 159 -4.49 31.73 34.00
N LYS A 160 -3.16 31.80 33.90
CA LYS A 160 -2.36 32.75 34.69
C LYS A 160 -2.67 34.21 34.38
N VAL A 161 -2.88 34.55 33.11
CA VAL A 161 -3.25 35.92 32.69
C VAL A 161 -4.62 36.30 33.28
N GLU A 162 -5.56 35.37 33.28
CA GLU A 162 -6.91 35.60 33.80
C GLU A 162 -6.94 35.74 35.33
N GLU A 163 -6.14 34.95 36.05
CA GLU A 163 -5.92 35.09 37.50
C GLU A 163 -5.37 36.49 37.86
N LEU A 164 -4.43 37.01 37.06
CA LEU A 164 -3.86 38.35 37.27
C LEU A 164 -4.82 39.48 36.91
N ARG A 165 -5.73 39.28 35.94
CA ARG A 165 -6.75 40.28 35.56
C ARG A 165 -7.91 40.40 36.54
N THR A 166 -8.19 39.33 37.26
CA THR A 166 -9.30 39.25 38.23
C THR A 166 -8.89 39.72 39.63
N ARG A 167 -7.59 39.99 39.84
CA ARG A 167 -7.04 40.72 40.99
C ARG A 167 -6.99 42.21 40.74
#